data_AF-A0A7I8C5V4-F1
#
_entry.id   AF-A0A7I8C5V4-F1
#
_cell.length_a   1.000
_cell.length_b   1.000
_cell.length_c   1.000
_cell.angle_alpha   90.00
_cell.angle_beta   90.00
_cell.angle_gamma   90.00
#
_symmetry.space_group_name_H-M   'P 1'
#
loop_
_entity.id
_entity.type
_entity.pdbx_description
1 polymer ?
#
loop_
_entity_poly.entity_id
_entity_poly.type
_entity_poly.pdbx_seq_one_letter_code
_entity_poly.pdbx_strand_id
1 'polypeptide(L)' 'MLKAKNIPPCARFAVVSNPGTIFERIEEYASSLDGARESATCYDDPVDVMRVKPTGELTTEF' A
#
# COMPACT_ATOMS: atom_id res chain seq x y z
N MET A 1 -7.69 11.88 -1.37
CA MET A 1 -6.49 11.05 -1.64
C MET A 1 -5.79 10.81 -0.31
N LEU A 2 -5.69 9.55 0.11
CA LEU A 2 -4.97 9.19 1.33
C LEU A 2 -3.48 9.50 1.11
N LYS A 3 -2.91 10.32 2.00
CA LYS A 3 -1.46 10.44 2.11
C LYS A 3 -0.99 9.33 3.01
N ALA A 4 -0.10 8.49 2.51
CA ALA A 4 0.51 7.46 3.31
C ALA A 4 1.28 8.13 4.46
N LYS A 5 0.99 7.73 5.70
CA LYS A 5 1.58 8.28 6.92
C LYS A 5 2.71 7.37 7.36
N ASN A 6 3.80 7.95 7.85
CA ASN A 6 4.98 7.21 8.34
C ASN A 6 5.60 6.26 7.28
N ILE A 7 5.66 6.73 6.04
CA ILE A 7 6.25 5.98 4.92
C ILE A 7 7.73 5.73 5.21
N PRO A 8 8.20 4.47 5.24
CA PRO A 8 9.62 4.18 5.32
C PRO A 8 10.38 4.77 4.13
N PRO A 9 11.63 5.25 4.29
CA PRO A 9 12.38 5.90 3.20
C PRO A 9 12.57 5.03 1.95
N CYS A 10 12.56 3.70 2.11
CA CYS A 10 12.71 2.73 1.03
C CYS A 10 11.39 2.21 0.46
N ALA A 11 10.24 2.60 1.01
CA ALA A 11 8.94 2.10 0.57
C ALA A 11 8.57 2.67 -0.80
N ARG A 12 8.19 1.77 -1.70
CA ARG A 12 7.70 2.07 -3.05
C ARG A 12 6.27 1.59 -3.25
N PHE A 13 5.80 0.68 -2.41
CA PHE A 13 4.49 0.08 -2.45
C PHE A 13 3.89 0.04 -1.04
N ALA A 14 2.56 0.02 -0.98
CA ALA A 14 1.78 -0.16 0.22
C ALA A 14 0.71 -1.22 -0.03
N VAL A 15 0.51 -2.11 0.94
CA VAL A 15 -0.61 -3.04 0.99
C VAL A 15 -1.73 -2.34 1.76
N VAL A 16 -2.89 -2.19 1.12
CA VAL A 16 -4.00 -1.36 1.59
C VAL A 16 -5.27 -2.20 1.70
N SER A 17 -5.87 -2.22 2.89
CA SER A 17 -7.17 -2.83 3.12
C SER A 17 -8.28 -1.80 2.94
N ASN A 18 -9.44 -2.25 2.45
CA ASN A 18 -10.63 -1.44 2.20
C ASN A 18 -10.37 -0.13 1.41
N PRO A 19 -9.62 -0.17 0.29
CA PRO A 19 -9.27 1.02 -0.49
C PRO A 19 -10.52 1.72 -1.02
N GLY A 20 -10.53 3.05 -0.97
CA GLY A 20 -11.64 3.89 -1.40
C GLY A 20 -12.79 3.98 -0.39
N THR A 21 -12.67 3.35 0.79
CA THR A 21 -13.67 3.43 1.86
C THR A 21 -13.23 4.35 2.99
N ILE A 22 -14.15 4.68 3.91
CA ILE A 22 -13.80 5.42 5.14
C ILE A 22 -12.95 4.60 6.13
N PHE A 23 -12.84 3.29 5.93
CA PHE A 23 -12.06 2.36 6.75
C PHE A 23 -10.76 1.95 6.05
N GLU A 24 -10.33 2.69 5.02
CA GLU A 24 -9.08 2.47 4.32
C GLU A 24 -7.89 2.49 5.28
N ARG A 25 -7.04 1.46 5.22
CA ARG A 25 -5.89 1.30 6.11
C ARG A 25 -4.69 0.74 5.35
N ILE A 26 -3.51 1.29 5.67
CA ILE A 26 -2.24 0.72 5.23
C ILE A 26 -1.85 -0.38 6.22
N GLU A 27 -1.78 -1.61 5.72
CA GLU A 27 -1.38 -2.76 6.51
C GLU A 27 0.14 -2.92 6.50
N GLU A 28 0.78 -2.73 5.34
CA GLU A 28 2.23 -2.92 5.20
C GLU A 28 2.84 -2.03 4.10
N TYR A 29 4.14 -1.74 4.24
CA TYR A 29 4.94 -1.07 3.21
C TYR A 29 6.00 -2.02 2.65
N ALA A 30 6.24 -1.96 1.34
CA ALA A 30 7.26 -2.76 0.67
C ALA A 30 8.13 -1.92 -0.27
N SER A 31 9.37 -2.33 -0.47
CA SER A 31 10.32 -1.68 -1.38
C SER A 31 10.21 -2.18 -2.83
N SER A 32 9.58 -3.34 -3.06
CA SER A 32 9.37 -3.95 -4.38
C SER A 32 7.91 -4.40 -4.55
N LEU A 33 7.49 -4.53 -5.81
CA LEU A 33 6.14 -4.98 -6.17
C LEU A 33 5.92 -6.43 -5.74
N ASP A 34 6.92 -7.28 -5.95
CA ASP A 34 6.84 -8.70 -5.62
C ASP A 34 6.74 -8.92 -4.11
N GLY A 35 7.51 -8.17 -3.31
CA GLY A 35 7.41 -8.21 -1.85
C GLY A 35 6.03 -7.74 -1.36
N ALA A 36 5.48 -6.68 -1.97
CA ALA A 36 4.13 -6.24 -1.64
C ALA A 36 3.06 -7.29 -1.96
N ARG A 37 3.21 -8.01 -3.08
CA ARG A 37 2.31 -9.09 -3.48
C ARG A 37 2.42 -10.29 -2.57
N GLU A 38 3.63 -10.67 -2.17
CA GLU A 38 3.86 -11.74 -1.20
C GLU A 38 3.19 -11.38 0.14
N SER A 39 3.42 -10.18 0.67
CA SER A 39 2.74 -9.66 1.85
C SER A 39 1.21 -9.69 1.71
N ALA A 40 0.67 -9.30 0.55
CA ALA A 40 -0.76 -9.30 0.31
C ALA A 40 -1.40 -10.70 0.45
N THR A 41 -0.66 -11.78 0.16
CA THR A 41 -1.16 -13.15 0.34
C THR A 41 -1.27 -13.60 1.80
N CYS A 42 -0.68 -12.87 2.74
CA CYS A 42 -0.73 -13.18 4.17
C CYS A 42 -2.00 -12.64 4.86
N TYR A 43 -2.84 -11.89 4.15
CA TYR A 43 -4.08 -11.33 4.69
C TYR A 43 -5.29 -12.16 4.27
N ASP A 44 -6.16 -12.47 5.23
CA ASP A 44 -7.42 -13.19 4.97
C ASP A 44 -8.44 -12.31 4.25
N ASP A 45 -8.40 -11.00 4.52
CA ASP A 45 -9.26 -9.99 3.88
C ASP A 45 -8.65 -9.51 2.56
N PRO A 46 -9.48 -9.14 1.57
CA PRO A 46 -8.99 -8.60 0.30
C PRO A 46 -8.24 -7.28 0.52
N VAL A 47 -6.98 -7.26 0.10
CA VAL A 47 -6.09 -6.10 0.12
C VAL A 47 -5.63 -5.76 -1.29
N ASP A 48 -5.41 -4.48 -1.54
CA ASP A 48 -4.82 -3.99 -2.79
C ASP A 48 -3.36 -3.58 -2.58
N VAL A 49 -2.56 -3.78 -3.62
CA VAL A 49 -1.21 -3.22 -3.68
C VAL A 49 -1.29 -1.87 -4.40
N MET A 50 -0.81 -0.82 -3.75
CA MET A 50 -0.74 0.53 -4.31
C MET A 50 0.71 1.01 -4.37
N ARG A 51 1.06 1.76 -5.42
CA ARG A 51 2.35 2.44 -5.55
C ARG A 51 2.37 3.73 -4.73
N VAL A 52 3.45 3.94 -4.01
CA VAL A 52 3.73 5.17 -3.25
C VAL A 52 4.44 6.17 -4.18
N LYS A 53 3.79 7.30 -4.45
CA LYS A 53 4.40 8.42 -5.18
C LYS A 53 5.42 9.15 -4.29
N PRO A 54 6.40 9.87 -4.88
CA PRO A 54 7.33 10.70 -4.11
C PRO A 54 6.66 11.76 -3.21
N THR A 55 5.45 12.17 -3.56
CA THR A 55 4.60 13.09 -2.78
C THR A 55 3.94 12.44 -1.56
N GLY A 56 4.08 11.12 -1.38
CA GLY A 56 3.41 10.32 -0.37
C GLY A 56 1.98 9.91 -0.71
N GLU A 57 1.52 10.20 -1.94
CA GLU A 57 0.21 9.77 -2.43
C GLU A 57 0.24 8.30 -2.88
N LEU A 58 -0.88 7.60 -2.69
CA LEU A 58 -1.06 6.23 -3.16
C LEU A 58 -1.77 6.22 -4.51
N THR A 59 -1.33 5.34 -5.42
CA THR A 59 -1.96 5.12 -6.73
C THR A 59 -1.99 3.62 -7.07
N THR A 60 -2.99 3.19 -7.83
CA THR A 60 -3.05 1.84 -8.42
C THR A 60 -2.33 1.76 -9.77
N GLU A 61 -1.78 2.87 -10.25
CA GLU A 61 -0.99 2.93 -11.48
C GLU A 61 0.45 2.48 -11.22
N PHE A 62 0.87 1.42 -11.92
CA PHE A 62 2.21 0.82 -11.80
C PHE A 62 3.17 1.36 -12.84
#